data_AF-A0A3B8Q420-F1
#
_entry.id   AF-A0A3B8Q420-F1
#
_cell.length_a   1.000
_cell.length_b   1.000
_cell.length_c   1.000
_cell.angle_alpha   90.00
_cell.angle_beta   90.00
_cell.angle_gamma   90.00
#
_symmetry.space_group_name_H-M   'P 1'
#
loop_
_entity.id
_entity.type
_entity.pdbx_description
1 polymer ?
#
loop_
_entity_poly.entity_id
_entity_poly.type
_entity_poly.pdbx_seq_one_letter_code
_entity_poly.pdbx_strand_id
1 'polypeptide(L)'
;MPDVQQNTLYLTTPGSYVARDHLTLQVEIPVYPDNLPPDQRARETATGSRKVSIPIHHLESICLFGASTISPPALDLCWEQGVAVNYLNEQGRLHARLTGVLRGRRPACSRLMDHRRLAKNTGNAQGLR
;
A
#
# COMPACT_ATOMS: atom_id res chain seq x y z
N MET A 1 -8.83 -9.67 26.23
CA MET A 1 -8.65 -9.56 24.77
C MET A 1 -7.67 -8.42 24.55
N PRO A 2 -6.47 -8.62 23.98
CA PRO A 2 -5.61 -7.48 23.69
C PRO A 2 -6.36 -6.61 22.67
N ASP A 3 -6.53 -5.35 23.03
CA ASP A 3 -7.19 -4.33 22.23
C ASP A 3 -6.41 -4.19 20.92
N VAL A 4 -6.98 -4.65 19.80
CA VAL A 4 -6.35 -4.52 18.49
C VAL A 4 -6.43 -3.04 18.12
N GLN A 5 -5.40 -2.28 18.45
CA GLN A 5 -5.26 -0.91 17.98
C GLN A 5 -5.06 -0.93 16.47
N GLN A 6 -6.08 -0.49 15.76
CA GLN A 6 -6.06 -0.30 14.32
C GLN A 6 -5.43 1.06 14.01
N ASN A 7 -4.11 1.11 13.92
CA ASN A 7 -3.42 2.37 13.62
C ASN A 7 -3.32 2.60 12.12
N THR A 8 -3.52 3.85 11.71
CA THR A 8 -3.22 4.32 10.35
C THR A 8 -1.95 5.15 10.36
N LEU A 9 -0.97 4.74 9.56
CA LEU A 9 0.30 5.45 9.42
C LEU A 9 0.22 6.44 8.26
N TYR A 10 0.42 7.73 8.55
CA TYR A 10 0.47 8.77 7.53
C TYR A 10 1.92 9.19 7.26
N LEU A 11 2.33 9.08 6.00
CA LEU A 11 3.66 9.46 5.53
C LEU A 11 3.53 10.71 4.66
N THR A 12 3.66 11.86 5.31
CA THR A 12 3.47 13.19 4.68
C THR A 12 4.76 13.80 4.16
N THR A 13 5.92 13.30 4.59
CA THR A 13 7.22 13.84 4.19
C THR A 13 7.61 13.27 2.82
N PRO A 14 7.86 14.11 1.80
CA PRO A 14 8.32 13.64 0.51
C PRO A 14 9.68 12.94 0.64
N GLY A 15 9.96 11.96 -0.20
CA GLY A 15 11.17 11.15 -0.12
C GLY A 15 11.18 10.09 0.98
N SER A 16 10.07 9.89 1.69
CA SER A 16 9.94 8.79 2.65
C SER A 16 10.04 7.43 1.95
N TYR A 17 10.78 6.52 2.55
CA TYR A 17 10.99 5.17 2.05
C TYR A 17 10.53 4.14 3.07
N VAL A 18 9.71 3.18 2.65
CA VAL A 18 9.23 2.09 3.50
C VAL A 18 9.86 0.79 3.05
N ALA A 19 10.59 0.14 3.95
CA ALA A 19 11.22 -1.15 3.77
C ALA A 19 10.59 -2.19 4.70
N ARG A 20 10.73 -3.46 4.32
CA ARG A 20 10.37 -4.59 5.17
C ARG A 20 11.57 -4.99 6.00
N ASP A 21 11.36 -5.16 7.30
CA ASP A 21 12.25 -5.89 8.18
C ASP A 21 11.47 -6.98 8.91
N HIS A 22 11.56 -8.21 8.40
CA HIS A 22 10.83 -9.38 8.91
C HIS A 22 9.31 -9.17 9.02
N LEU A 23 8.80 -8.98 10.24
CA LEU A 23 7.39 -8.73 10.59
C LEU A 23 7.13 -7.25 10.96
N THR A 24 8.11 -6.39 10.70
CA THR A 24 8.03 -4.95 10.95
C THR A 24 8.24 -4.19 9.64
N LEU A 25 7.64 -3.01 9.58
CA LEU A 25 7.87 -2.04 8.52
C LEU A 25 8.83 -0.99 9.03
N GLN A 26 9.98 -0.88 8.37
CA GLN A 26 10.96 0.15 8.63
C GLN A 26 10.68 1.34 7.73
N VAL A 27 10.36 2.47 8.34
CA VAL A 27 10.11 3.74 7.65
C VAL A 27 11.34 4.61 7.81
N GLU A 28 11.92 5.01 6.70
CA GLU A 28 12.99 5.99 6.62
C GLU A 28 12.43 7.33 6.15
N ILE A 29 12.52 8.34 7.02
CA ILE A 29 11.99 9.68 6.80
C ILE A 29 13.18 10.63 6.64
N PRO A 30 13.36 11.27 5.48
CA PRO A 30 14.41 12.27 5.31
C PRO A 30 14.12 13.51 6.17
N VAL A 31 15.17 14.04 6.80
CA VAL A 31 15.11 15.28 7.59
C VAL A 31 15.68 16.41 6.74
N TYR A 32 14.84 17.42 6.50
CA TYR A 32 15.19 18.62 5.75
C TYR A 32 15.50 19.77 6.71
N PRO A 33 16.45 20.66 6.37
CA PRO A 33 16.70 21.87 7.15
C PRO A 33 15.52 22.85 7.01
N ASP A 34 15.21 23.59 8.09
CA ASP A 34 14.06 24.51 8.16
C ASP A 34 14.12 25.64 7.12
N ASN A 35 15.32 25.98 6.67
CA ASN A 35 15.57 27.07 5.71
C ASN A 35 15.25 26.68 4.26
N LEU A 36 14.85 25.43 4.00
CA LEU A 36 14.60 24.94 2.65
C LEU A 36 13.12 25.05 2.27
N PRO A 37 12.79 25.77 1.18
CA PRO A 37 11.43 25.86 0.71
C PRO A 37 10.95 24.49 0.16
N PRO A 38 9.63 24.19 0.21
CA PRO A 38 9.09 22.86 -0.08
C PRO A 38 9.40 22.33 -1.48
N ASP A 39 9.50 23.23 -2.46
CA ASP A 39 9.83 22.98 -3.86
C ASP A 39 11.23 22.40 -4.06
N GLN A 40 12.16 22.67 -3.13
CA GLN A 40 13.54 22.21 -3.20
C GLN A 40 13.81 20.99 -2.30
N ARG A 41 12.78 20.44 -1.62
CA ARG A 41 12.93 19.27 -0.72
C ARG A 41 13.14 17.99 -1.52
N ALA A 42 14.38 17.78 -1.97
CA ALA A 42 14.82 16.57 -2.65
C ALA A 42 15.67 15.69 -1.72
N ARG A 43 15.71 14.39 -1.98
CA ARG A 43 16.50 13.42 -1.18
C ARG A 43 17.97 13.83 -1.02
N GLU A 44 18.53 14.53 -2.00
CA GLU A 44 19.91 15.02 -2.02
C GLU A 44 20.18 16.14 -1.00
N THR A 45 19.15 16.93 -0.68
CA THR A 45 19.25 18.06 0.27
C THR A 45 18.92 17.64 1.71
N ALA A 46 18.63 16.35 1.94
CA ALA A 46 18.36 15.84 3.27
C ALA A 46 19.64 15.85 4.11
N THR A 47 19.59 16.49 5.28
CA THR A 47 20.71 16.54 6.23
C THR A 47 20.90 15.22 6.96
N GLY A 48 19.84 14.42 7.07
CA GLY A 48 19.89 13.08 7.67
C GLY A 48 18.60 12.30 7.40
N SER A 49 18.51 11.09 7.96
CA SER A 49 17.29 10.28 7.90
C SER A 49 16.93 9.71 9.26
N ARG A 50 15.63 9.76 9.58
CA ARG A 50 15.05 9.17 10.79
C ARG A 50 14.46 7.81 10.43
N LYS A 51 14.87 6.77 11.13
CA LYS A 51 14.37 5.40 10.94
C LYS A 51 13.41 5.05 12.07
N VAL A 52 12.24 4.54 11.72
CA VAL A 52 11.22 4.08 12.66
C VAL A 52 10.79 2.69 12.26
N SER A 53 10.78 1.75 13.19
CA SER A 53 10.29 0.39 12.96
C SER A 53 8.93 0.21 13.61
N ILE A 54 7.92 -0.13 12.81
CA ILE A 54 6.55 -0.36 13.29
C ILE A 54 6.16 -1.82 13.03
N PRO A 55 5.72 -2.58 14.04
CA PRO A 55 5.18 -3.92 13.83
C PRO A 55 3.93 -3.90 12.95
N ILE A 56 3.85 -4.80 11.97
CA ILE A 56 2.77 -4.73 10.98
C ILE A 56 1.39 -5.05 11.55
N HIS A 57 1.32 -5.87 12.61
CA HIS A 57 0.05 -6.24 13.25
C HIS A 57 -0.62 -5.09 14.01
N HIS A 58 0.09 -3.98 14.25
CA HIS A 58 -0.48 -2.75 14.80
C HIS A 58 -1.02 -1.80 13.72
N LEU A 59 -0.74 -2.08 12.45
CA LEU A 59 -1.12 -1.22 11.34
C LEU A 59 -2.33 -1.81 10.63
N GLU A 60 -3.37 -1.02 10.47
CA GLU A 60 -4.52 -1.35 9.61
C GLU A 60 -4.30 -0.78 8.21
N SER A 61 -3.76 0.43 8.13
CA SER A 61 -3.54 1.08 6.83
C SER A 61 -2.36 2.04 6.82
N ILE A 62 -1.83 2.28 5.63
CA ILE A 62 -0.71 3.18 5.36
C ILE A 62 -1.18 4.18 4.31
N CYS A 63 -0.92 5.46 4.54
CA CYS A 63 -1.26 6.56 3.65
C CYS A 63 0.03 7.26 3.22
N LEU A 64 0.40 7.06 1.96
CA LEU A 64 1.58 7.64 1.32
C LEU A 64 1.17 8.93 0.61
N PHE A 65 1.78 10.06 0.94
CA PHE A 65 1.56 11.33 0.25
C PHE A 65 2.73 11.66 -0.67
N GLY A 66 2.39 12.13 -1.87
CA GLY A 66 3.35 12.68 -2.83
C GLY A 66 4.45 11.69 -3.20
N ALA A 67 5.70 12.15 -3.21
CA ALA A 67 6.89 11.39 -3.60
C ALA A 67 7.38 10.42 -2.50
N SER A 68 6.50 9.54 -2.02
CA SER A 68 6.85 8.48 -1.06
C SER A 68 6.92 7.12 -1.75
N THR A 69 7.86 6.29 -1.33
CA THR A 69 8.12 4.99 -1.97
C THR A 69 8.08 3.86 -0.96
N ILE A 70 7.62 2.69 -1.41
CA ILE A 70 7.52 1.48 -0.61
C ILE A 70 8.15 0.33 -1.39
N SER A 71 8.94 -0.48 -0.70
CA SER A 71 9.63 -1.59 -1.32
C SER A 71 8.64 -2.70 -1.72
N PRO A 72 8.87 -3.42 -2.83
CA PRO A 72 8.07 -4.58 -3.20
C PRO A 72 7.87 -5.61 -2.07
N PRO A 73 8.90 -6.01 -1.28
CA PRO A 73 8.70 -6.96 -0.19
C PRO A 73 7.87 -6.39 0.97
N ALA A 74 7.88 -5.06 1.19
CA ALA A 74 7.00 -4.41 2.16
C ALA A 74 5.54 -4.41 1.69
N LEU A 75 5.31 -4.17 0.39
CA LEU A 75 3.97 -4.29 -0.21
C LEU A 75 3.41 -5.71 -0.09
N ASP A 76 4.24 -6.72 -0.35
CA ASP A 76 3.86 -8.13 -0.23
C ASP A 76 3.45 -8.49 1.21
N LEU A 77 4.23 -8.04 2.20
CA LEU A 77 3.88 -8.23 3.61
C LEU A 77 2.56 -7.51 3.97
N CYS A 78 2.36 -6.28 3.48
CA CYS A 78 1.09 -5.56 3.67
C CYS A 78 -0.08 -6.33 3.04
N TRP A 79 0.13 -6.91 1.88
CA TRP A 79 -0.86 -7.72 1.18
C TRP A 79 -1.26 -8.97 1.97
N GLU A 80 -0.29 -9.72 2.48
CA GLU A 80 -0.52 -10.95 3.26
C GLU A 80 -1.23 -10.69 4.59
N GLN A 81 -0.91 -9.58 5.25
CA GLN A 81 -1.50 -9.21 6.54
C GLN A 81 -2.81 -8.43 6.40
N GLY A 82 -3.22 -8.08 5.17
CA GLY A 82 -4.45 -7.33 4.92
C GLY A 82 -4.36 -5.84 5.27
N VAL A 83 -3.14 -5.29 5.35
CA VAL A 83 -2.89 -3.87 5.56
C VAL A 83 -3.15 -3.12 4.26
N ALA A 84 -4.02 -2.11 4.30
CA ALA A 84 -4.34 -1.31 3.12
C ALA A 84 -3.27 -0.23 2.89
N VAL A 85 -2.74 -0.12 1.67
CA VAL A 85 -1.79 0.93 1.28
C VAL A 85 -2.48 1.91 0.34
N ASN A 86 -2.56 3.17 0.73
CA ASN A 86 -3.20 4.26 0.00
C ASN A 86 -2.13 5.19 -0.56
N TYR A 87 -2.17 5.43 -1.86
CA TYR A 87 -1.36 6.44 -2.53
C TYR A 87 -2.21 7.68 -2.74
N LEU A 88 -1.80 8.77 -2.10
CA LEU A 88 -2.46 10.07 -2.11
C LEU A 88 -1.52 11.08 -2.78
N ASN A 89 -2.08 12.06 -3.48
CA ASN A 89 -1.32 13.23 -3.91
C ASN A 89 -1.06 14.18 -2.73
N GLU A 90 -0.26 15.21 -2.95
CA GLU A 90 0.03 16.22 -1.92
C GLU A 90 -1.20 16.99 -1.45
N GLN A 91 -2.23 17.10 -2.31
CA GLN A 91 -3.52 17.70 -2.01
C GLN A 91 -4.51 16.73 -1.31
N GLY A 92 -4.09 15.50 -0.96
CA GLY A 92 -4.91 14.50 -0.29
C GLY A 92 -5.92 13.73 -1.18
N ARG A 93 -5.85 13.87 -2.50
CA ARG A 93 -6.63 13.08 -3.47
C ARG A 93 -6.05 11.68 -3.63
N LEU A 94 -6.91 10.67 -3.55
CA LEU A 94 -6.53 9.27 -3.76
C LEU A 94 -6.21 8.98 -5.23
N HIS A 95 -5.00 8.47 -5.47
CA HIS A 95 -4.56 7.97 -6.77
C HIS A 95 -4.72 6.47 -6.91
N ALA A 96 -4.33 5.72 -5.88
CA ALA A 96 -4.40 4.28 -5.89
C ALA A 96 -4.57 3.72 -4.48
N ARG A 97 -5.15 2.52 -4.39
CA ARG A 97 -5.25 1.77 -3.15
C ARG A 97 -4.90 0.32 -3.42
N LEU A 98 -3.93 -0.20 -2.68
CA LEU A 98 -3.64 -1.63 -2.59
C LEU A 98 -4.35 -2.18 -1.35
N THR A 99 -5.26 -3.13 -1.54
CA THR A 99 -5.90 -3.85 -0.44
C THR A 99 -5.60 -5.33 -0.56
N GLY A 100 -4.95 -5.88 0.46
CA GLY A 100 -4.75 -7.31 0.60
C GLY A 100 -6.07 -8.06 0.82
N VAL A 101 -6.04 -9.37 0.56
CA VAL A 101 -7.18 -10.24 0.81
C VAL A 101 -7.09 -10.70 2.27
N LEU A 102 -8.01 -10.24 3.13
CA LEU A 102 -8.12 -10.73 4.50
C LEU A 102 -8.18 -12.27 4.50
N ARG A 103 -7.35 -12.92 5.32
CA ARG A 103 -7.38 -14.39 5.53
C ARG A 103 -8.84 -14.84 5.72
N GLY A 104 -9.37 -15.61 4.77
CA GLY A 104 -10.74 -16.14 4.80
C GLY A 104 -11.77 -15.43 3.91
N ARG A 105 -11.45 -14.29 3.28
CA ARG A 105 -12.30 -13.70 2.23
C ARG A 105 -11.80 -14.11 0.85
N ARG A 106 -12.72 -14.33 -0.09
CA ARG A 106 -12.38 -14.62 -1.48
C ARG A 106 -11.67 -13.40 -2.08
N PRO A 107 -10.63 -13.57 -2.90
CA PRO A 107 -10.00 -12.46 -3.62
C PRO A 107 -11.06 -11.72 -4.44
N ALA A 108 -11.05 -10.39 -4.35
CA ALA A 108 -11.85 -9.54 -5.24
C ALA A 108 -11.50 -9.78 -6.72
N CYS A 109 -10.32 -10.35 -7.00
CA CYS A 109 -9.89 -10.84 -8.32
C CYS A 109 -10.58 -12.16 -8.75
N SER A 110 -11.71 -12.55 -8.15
CA SER A 110 -12.60 -13.55 -8.76
C SER A 110 -13.38 -12.97 -9.95
N ARG A 111 -13.65 -11.66 -9.95
CA ARG A 111 -14.45 -11.02 -11.00
C ARG A 111 -13.77 -11.00 -12.37
N LEU A 112 -12.44 -10.97 -12.41
CA LEU A 112 -11.67 -11.03 -13.66
C LEU A 112 -11.57 -12.46 -14.22
N MET A 113 -11.72 -13.49 -13.37
CA MET A 113 -11.79 -14.90 -13.80
C MET A 113 -13.18 -15.28 -14.34
N ASP A 114 -14.24 -14.55 -14.02
CA ASP A 114 -15.60 -14.84 -14.50
C ASP A 114 -15.79 -14.58 -16.00
N HIS A 115 -15.01 -13.66 -16.61
CA HIS A 115 -15.08 -13.43 -18.07
C HIS A 115 -14.64 -14.63 -18.90
N ARG A 116 -13.77 -15.51 -18.38
CA ARG A 116 -13.40 -16.77 -19.08
C ARG A 116 -14.48 -17.86 -18.98
N ARG A 117 -15.46 -17.71 -18.09
CA ARG A 117 -16.51 -18.72 -17.86
C ARG A 117 -17.77 -18.48 -18.68
N LEU A 118 -18.03 -17.24 -19.11
CA LEU A 118 -19.14 -16.89 -20.01
C LEU A 118 -18.90 -17.28 -21.47
N ALA A 119 -17.64 -17.48 -21.90
CA ALA A 119 -17.31 -17.79 -23.29
C ALA A 119 -17.47 -19.29 -23.68
N LYS A 120 -17.79 -20.18 -22.73
CA LYS A 120 -17.84 -21.64 -22.98
C LYS A 120 -19.24 -22.24 -23.10
N ASN A 121 -20.32 -21.45 -23.01
CA ASN A 121 -21.68 -21.99 -23.00
C ASN A 121 -22.54 -21.68 -24.24
N THR A 122 -21.92 -21.27 -25.35
CA THR A 122 -22.63 -20.94 -26.60
C THR A 122 -22.36 -21.95 -27.72
N GLY A 123 -22.36 -23.24 -27.39
CA GLY A 123 -22.04 -24.30 -28.34
C GLY A 123 -22.85 -25.58 -28.11
N ASN A 124 -24.17 -25.49 -27.92
CA ASN A 124 -25.04 -26.64 -28.16
C ASN A 124 -26.49 -26.21 -28.41
N ALA A 125 -26.76 -25.68 -29.60
CA ALA A 125 -28.13 -25.48 -30.10
C ALA A 125 -28.12 -25.56 -31.62
N GLN A 126 -27.96 -26.76 -32.17
CA GLN A 126 -28.45 -27.09 -33.51
C GLN A 126 -28.70 -28.59 -33.60
N GLY A 127 -29.97 -28.94 -33.45
CA GLY A 127 -30.49 -30.30 -33.44
C GLY A 127 -32.00 -30.25 -33.32
N LEU A 128 -32.67 -29.65 -34.30
CA LEU A 128 -34.09 -29.90 -34.55
C LEU A 128 -34.46 -29.56 -36.01
N ARG A 129 -34.91 -30.62 -36.69
CA ARG A 129 -35.56 -30.70 -38.01
C ARG A 129 -34.65 -30.82 -39.22
#